data_AF-A0A1Y6C5G3-F1
#
_entry.id   AF-A0A1Y6C5G3-F1
#
_cell.length_a   1.000
_cell.length_b   1.000
_cell.length_c   1.000
_cell.angle_alpha   90.00
_cell.angle_beta   90.00
_cell.angle_gamma   90.00
#
_symmetry.space_group_name_H-M   'P 1'
#
loop_
_entity.id
_entity.type
_entity.pdbx_description
1 polymer ?
#
loop_
_entity_poly.entity_id
_entity_poly.type
_entity_poly.pdbx_seq_one_letter_code
_entity_poly.pdbx_strand_id
1 'polypeptide(L)'
;MKKLVILIIVIATGYHFYMGHSISTNENGFIEVVMPEGKSLGTVYILAPLNCPKEAGKRADLLESRLLSLGIPVARSSNGNVRASGNTKEDKNRFRNAVSVLKDEIPAVFINGMAKANPTVDEVVAEYRRDD
;
A
#
# COMPACT_ATOMS: atom_id res chain seq x y z
N MET A 1 26.53 6.04 47.28
CA MET A 1 26.88 5.45 45.96
C MET A 1 25.61 4.84 45.38
N LYS A 2 25.25 5.22 44.15
CA LYS A 2 23.93 5.03 43.53
C LYS A 2 23.61 3.54 43.31
N LYS A 3 22.39 3.15 43.72
CA LYS A 3 21.71 1.90 43.35
C LYS A 3 21.23 2.03 41.89
N LEU A 4 21.46 1.05 41.04
CA LEU A 4 20.75 0.94 39.75
C LEU A 4 20.01 -0.40 39.73
N VAL A 5 18.70 -0.31 39.94
CA VAL A 5 17.73 -1.39 39.88
C VAL A 5 17.34 -1.58 38.42
N ILE A 6 17.42 -2.81 37.93
CA ILE A 6 16.83 -3.22 36.64
C ILE A 6 15.32 -3.18 36.79
N LEU A 7 14.64 -2.40 35.95
CA LEU A 7 13.20 -2.46 35.80
C LEU A 7 12.87 -2.61 34.31
N ILE A 8 12.72 -3.87 33.89
CA ILE A 8 12.07 -4.23 32.63
C ILE A 8 10.58 -3.97 32.84
N ILE A 9 10.04 -2.91 32.23
CA ILE A 9 8.60 -2.77 32.06
C ILE A 9 8.31 -2.79 30.56
N VAL A 10 7.80 -3.94 30.15
CA VAL A 10 7.13 -4.21 28.89
C VAL A 10 5.93 -3.28 28.78
N ILE A 11 5.98 -2.26 27.93
CA ILE A 11 4.81 -1.46 27.58
C ILE A 11 4.03 -2.24 26.51
N ALA A 12 3.38 -3.33 26.92
CA ALA A 12 2.41 -4.09 26.12
C ALA A 12 0.96 -3.67 26.43
N THR A 13 0.75 -2.39 26.74
CA THR A 13 -0.53 -1.83 27.18
C THR A 13 -1.02 -0.74 26.23
N GLY A 14 -1.06 -1.06 24.93
CA GLY A 14 -1.71 -0.23 23.90
C GLY A 14 -2.65 -0.97 22.97
N TYR A 15 -2.71 -2.31 23.03
CA TYR A 15 -3.36 -3.13 21.99
C TYR A 15 -4.81 -3.54 22.27
N HIS A 16 -5.43 -3.08 23.36
CA HIS A 16 -6.64 -3.74 23.86
C HIS A 16 -7.96 -2.98 23.75
N PHE A 17 -8.14 -2.14 22.72
CA PHE A 17 -9.51 -1.79 22.29
C PHE A 17 -9.60 -1.32 20.83
N TYR A 18 -9.61 -2.26 19.89
CA TYR A 18 -10.25 -2.03 18.60
C TYR A 18 -10.81 -3.37 18.13
N MET A 19 -12.10 -3.43 17.79
CA MET A 19 -12.67 -4.58 17.09
C MET A 19 -11.93 -4.71 15.75
N GLY A 20 -10.90 -5.56 15.74
CA GLY A 20 -9.86 -5.58 14.73
C GLY A 20 -10.34 -6.21 13.43
N HIS A 21 -10.39 -5.43 12.37
CA HIS A 21 -10.22 -5.99 11.04
C HIS A 21 -8.75 -6.37 10.90
N SER A 22 -8.41 -7.66 11.06
CA SER A 22 -7.07 -8.15 10.77
C SER A 22 -6.85 -8.08 9.25
N ILE A 23 -6.01 -7.15 8.82
CA ILE A 23 -5.61 -7.04 7.41
C ILE A 23 -4.54 -8.10 7.17
N SER A 24 -4.83 -9.08 6.31
CA SER A 24 -3.83 -10.06 5.87
C SER A 24 -2.94 -9.42 4.81
N THR A 25 -1.63 -9.51 5.01
CA THR A 25 -0.61 -9.14 4.02
C THR A 25 -0.08 -10.41 3.36
N ASN A 26 0.35 -10.31 2.10
CA ASN A 26 1.12 -11.38 1.45
C ASN A 26 2.63 -11.26 1.77
N GLU A 27 3.44 -12.14 1.20
CA GLU A 27 4.90 -12.16 1.40
C GLU A 27 5.62 -10.87 0.98
N ASN A 28 5.06 -10.09 0.06
CA ASN A 28 5.60 -8.79 -0.38
C ASN A 28 5.04 -7.62 0.45
N GLY A 29 4.21 -7.91 1.46
CA GLY A 29 3.57 -6.91 2.32
C GLY A 29 2.43 -6.14 1.66
N PHE A 30 1.92 -6.62 0.52
CA PHE A 30 0.72 -6.09 -0.12
C PHE A 30 -0.54 -6.69 0.51
N ILE A 31 -1.63 -5.93 0.48
CA ILE A 31 -2.92 -6.34 1.04
C ILE A 31 -3.97 -6.42 -0.06
N GLU A 32 -4.94 -7.30 0.09
CA GLU A 32 -6.03 -7.43 -0.87
C GLU A 32 -6.99 -6.23 -0.78
N VAL A 33 -7.30 -5.65 -1.94
CA VAL A 33 -8.09 -4.43 -2.09
C VAL A 33 -9.05 -4.50 -3.27
N VAL A 34 -9.92 -3.50 -3.37
CA VAL A 34 -10.58 -3.16 -4.63
C VAL A 34 -9.66 -2.28 -5.46
N MET A 35 -9.58 -2.54 -6.77
CA MET A 35 -8.79 -1.71 -7.69
C MET A 35 -9.50 -0.37 -7.94
N PRO A 36 -8.75 0.71 -8.20
CA PRO A 36 -9.32 1.96 -8.69
C PRO A 36 -10.06 1.76 -10.03
N GLU A 37 -11.12 2.55 -10.26
CA GLU A 37 -11.95 2.43 -11.45
C GLU A 37 -11.15 2.58 -12.75
N GLY A 38 -11.49 1.75 -13.75
CA GLY A 38 -10.92 1.83 -15.10
C GLY A 38 -9.45 1.41 -15.21
N LYS A 39 -8.92 0.64 -14.25
CA LYS A 39 -7.53 0.14 -14.27
C LYS A 39 -7.48 -1.32 -14.72
N SER A 40 -6.63 -1.58 -15.71
CA SER A 40 -6.37 -2.91 -16.24
C SER A 40 -5.56 -3.74 -15.26
N LEU A 41 -5.78 -5.05 -15.27
CA LEU A 41 -4.85 -6.02 -14.71
C LEU A 41 -3.55 -6.02 -15.54
N GLY A 42 -2.43 -6.44 -14.95
CA GLY A 42 -1.12 -6.48 -15.61
C GLY A 42 -0.43 -5.12 -15.75
N THR A 43 -0.89 -4.09 -15.03
CA THR A 43 -0.28 -2.76 -14.99
C THR A 43 -0.13 -2.31 -13.55
N VAL A 44 1.04 -1.77 -13.20
CA VAL A 44 1.26 -1.14 -11.89
C VAL A 44 0.59 0.23 -11.90
N TYR A 45 -0.36 0.45 -10.97
CA TYR A 45 -1.05 1.72 -10.84
C TYR A 45 -0.55 2.52 -9.64
N ILE A 46 0.01 3.69 -9.89
CA ILE A 46 0.58 4.59 -8.88
C ILE A 46 -0.37 5.77 -8.65
N LEU A 47 -0.86 5.90 -7.42
CA LEU A 47 -1.60 7.06 -6.94
C LEU A 47 -0.70 7.95 -6.09
N ALA A 48 -0.36 9.10 -6.66
CA ALA A 48 0.41 10.15 -5.99
C ALA A 48 0.16 11.49 -6.69
N PRO A 49 0.17 12.63 -5.96
CA PRO A 49 0.15 13.95 -6.58
C PRO A 49 1.21 14.06 -7.68
N LEU A 50 0.79 14.55 -8.85
CA LEU A 50 1.67 14.81 -9.98
C LEU A 50 2.51 16.06 -9.68
N ASN A 51 3.79 16.05 -10.07
CA ASN A 51 4.69 17.20 -10.00
C ASN A 51 4.75 17.89 -8.62
N CYS A 52 4.63 17.11 -7.54
CA CYS A 52 4.78 17.64 -6.19
C CYS A 52 6.29 17.71 -5.85
N PRO A 53 6.88 18.90 -5.61
CA PRO A 53 8.32 19.02 -5.34
C PRO A 53 8.74 18.43 -3.98
N LYS A 54 7.75 18.02 -3.16
CA LYS A 54 7.97 17.35 -1.88
C LYS A 54 8.51 15.95 -2.10
N GLU A 55 9.19 15.42 -1.07
CA GLU A 55 9.82 14.09 -1.09
C GLU A 55 8.89 12.98 -1.59
N ALA A 56 7.61 13.03 -1.25
CA ALA A 56 6.62 12.09 -1.73
C ALA A 56 6.45 12.05 -3.27
N GLY A 57 6.48 13.22 -3.93
CA GLY A 57 6.43 13.29 -5.39
C GLY A 57 7.69 12.70 -6.02
N LYS A 58 8.86 13.03 -5.46
CA LYS A 58 10.15 12.46 -5.91
C LYS A 58 10.19 10.93 -5.78
N ARG A 59 9.64 10.37 -4.69
CA ARG A 59 9.52 8.91 -4.52
C ARG A 59 8.66 8.29 -5.61
N ALA A 60 7.53 8.90 -5.92
CA ALA A 60 6.65 8.43 -6.98
C ALA A 60 7.30 8.54 -8.38
N ASP A 61 8.03 9.62 -8.66
CA ASP A 61 8.77 9.82 -9.91
C ASP A 61 9.88 8.77 -10.07
N LEU A 62 10.63 8.51 -8.99
CA LEU A 62 11.68 7.49 -8.96
C LEU A 62 11.09 6.10 -9.18
N LEU A 63 10.00 5.77 -8.49
CA LEU A 63 9.33 4.48 -8.61
C LEU A 63 8.85 4.24 -10.05
N GLU A 64 8.11 5.19 -10.63
CA GLU A 64 7.64 5.14 -12.01
C GLU A 64 8.78 4.96 -13.01
N SER A 65 9.82 5.80 -12.92
CA SER A 65 10.98 5.75 -13.80
C SER A 65 11.71 4.41 -13.73
N ARG A 66 11.90 3.85 -12.53
CA ARG A 66 12.56 2.55 -12.34
C ARG A 66 11.74 1.40 -12.92
N LEU A 67 10.43 1.38 -12.70
CA LEU A 67 9.57 0.33 -13.24
C LEU A 67 9.52 0.36 -14.77
N LEU A 68 9.42 1.56 -15.37
CA LEU A 68 9.51 1.72 -16.82
C LEU A 68 10.85 1.24 -17.37
N SER A 69 11.97 1.53 -16.69
CA SER A 69 13.31 1.06 -17.09
C SER A 69 13.45 -0.48 -17.05
N LEU A 70 12.61 -1.16 -16.25
CA LEU A 70 12.54 -2.62 -16.15
C LEU A 70 11.54 -3.24 -17.13
N GLY A 71 10.90 -2.44 -17.99
CA GLY A 71 9.89 -2.89 -18.94
C GLY A 71 8.53 -3.22 -18.31
N ILE A 72 8.27 -2.77 -17.08
CA ILE A 72 7.00 -3.00 -16.39
C ILE A 72 6.00 -1.90 -16.81
N PRO A 73 4.81 -2.26 -17.32
CA PRO A 73 3.75 -1.30 -17.62
C PRO A 73 3.30 -0.56 -16.36
N VAL A 74 3.38 0.77 -16.40
CA VAL A 74 3.00 1.65 -15.28
C VAL A 74 1.99 2.69 -15.75
N ALA A 75 1.00 2.95 -14.91
CA ALA A 75 0.09 4.07 -15.06
C ALA A 75 0.08 4.88 -13.76
N ARG A 76 0.25 6.20 -13.86
CA ARG A 76 0.22 7.11 -12.71
C ARG A 76 -0.93 8.10 -12.82
N SER A 77 -1.50 8.47 -11.67
CA SER A 77 -2.49 9.53 -11.60
C SER A 77 -2.43 10.26 -10.25
N SER A 78 -2.74 11.56 -10.27
CA SER A 78 -3.01 12.35 -9.06
C SER A 78 -4.35 12.03 -8.42
N ASN A 79 -5.23 11.34 -9.16
CA ASN A 79 -6.61 11.08 -8.76
C ASN A 79 -6.97 9.62 -9.05
N GLY A 80 -7.65 8.99 -8.10
CA GLY A 80 -8.20 7.65 -8.24
C GLY A 80 -9.48 7.54 -7.45
N ASN A 81 -10.46 6.84 -8.01
CA ASN A 81 -11.70 6.52 -7.32
C ASN A 81 -11.70 5.03 -7.00
N VAL A 82 -11.92 4.69 -5.74
CA VAL A 82 -12.18 3.32 -5.30
C VAL A 82 -13.64 3.23 -4.89
N ARG A 83 -14.32 2.19 -5.34
CA ARG A 83 -15.73 1.93 -4.99
C ARG A 83 -15.86 0.51 -4.46
N ALA A 84 -16.84 0.30 -3.58
CA ALA A 84 -17.17 -1.05 -3.16
C ALA A 84 -17.65 -1.85 -4.39
N SER A 85 -17.02 -3.00 -4.64
CA SER A 85 -17.33 -3.90 -5.76
C SER A 85 -18.62 -4.71 -5.54
N GLY A 86 -19.21 -4.65 -4.34
CA GLY A 86 -20.40 -5.39 -3.99
C GLY A 86 -20.86 -5.14 -2.55
N ASN A 87 -21.86 -5.91 -2.11
CA ASN A 87 -22.50 -5.75 -0.81
C ASN A 87 -22.03 -6.77 0.24
N THR A 88 -21.11 -7.68 -0.13
CA THR A 88 -20.62 -8.70 0.77
C THR A 88 -19.71 -8.11 1.86
N LYS A 89 -19.49 -8.86 2.93
CA LYS A 89 -18.54 -8.45 3.99
C LYS A 89 -17.12 -8.35 3.41
N GLU A 90 -16.76 -9.25 2.51
CA GLU A 90 -15.47 -9.30 1.85
C GLU A 90 -15.24 -8.08 0.95
N ASP A 91 -16.22 -7.71 0.11
CA ASP A 91 -16.16 -6.49 -0.70
C ASP A 91 -15.95 -5.24 0.17
N LYS A 92 -16.68 -5.16 1.28
CA LYS A 92 -16.54 -4.06 2.24
C LYS A 92 -15.17 -4.06 2.90
N ASN A 93 -14.57 -5.22 3.16
CA ASN A 93 -13.22 -5.34 3.72
C ASN A 93 -12.18 -4.84 2.72
N ARG A 94 -12.21 -5.35 1.48
CA ARG A 94 -11.31 -4.94 0.39
C ARG A 94 -11.41 -3.44 0.09
N PHE A 95 -12.62 -2.88 0.14
CA PHE A 95 -12.81 -1.43 0.05
C PHE A 95 -12.15 -0.67 1.21
N ARG A 96 -12.34 -1.12 2.45
CA ARG A 96 -11.69 -0.47 3.61
C ARG A 96 -10.17 -0.59 3.56
N ASN A 97 -9.64 -1.71 3.08
CA ASN A 97 -8.21 -1.89 2.85
C ASN A 97 -7.68 -0.90 1.81
N ALA A 98 -8.38 -0.74 0.68
CA ALA A 98 -8.03 0.27 -0.33
C ALA A 98 -7.98 1.69 0.26
N VAL A 99 -9.01 2.05 1.04
CA VAL A 99 -9.07 3.34 1.73
C VAL A 99 -7.93 3.49 2.75
N SER A 100 -7.55 2.41 3.44
CA SER A 100 -6.42 2.42 4.38
C SER A 100 -5.10 2.74 3.67
N VAL A 101 -4.82 2.07 2.54
CA VAL A 101 -3.62 2.31 1.73
C VAL A 101 -3.58 3.75 1.22
N LEU A 102 -4.72 4.30 0.79
CA LEU A 102 -4.81 5.68 0.30
C LEU A 102 -4.62 6.75 1.39
N LYS A 103 -4.86 6.42 2.66
CA LYS A 103 -4.69 7.33 3.80
C LYS A 103 -3.27 7.33 4.38
N ASP A 104 -2.49 6.32 4.02
CA ASP A 104 -1.14 6.13 4.51
C ASP A 104 -0.13 6.89 3.63
N GLU A 105 1.16 6.63 3.81
CA GLU A 105 2.21 7.32 3.10
C GLU A 105 2.15 7.07 1.57
N ILE A 106 2.20 8.15 0.80
CA ILE A 106 2.24 8.10 -0.66
C ILE A 106 3.67 7.81 -1.19
N PRO A 107 3.82 7.20 -2.38
CA PRO A 107 2.77 6.78 -3.31
C PRO A 107 1.98 5.56 -2.83
N ALA A 108 0.68 5.52 -3.11
CA ALA A 108 -0.12 4.30 -3.01
C ALA A 108 0.00 3.52 -4.32
N VAL A 109 0.30 2.22 -4.25
CA VAL A 109 0.52 1.38 -5.42
C VAL A 109 -0.48 0.24 -5.45
N PHE A 110 -1.09 0.00 -6.60
CA PHE A 110 -2.09 -1.04 -6.84
C PHE A 110 -1.63 -1.95 -7.98
N ILE A 111 -1.74 -3.26 -7.78
CA ILE A 111 -1.30 -4.31 -8.72
C ILE A 111 -2.28 -5.47 -8.59
N ASN A 112 -2.99 -5.84 -9.64
CA ASN A 112 -3.79 -7.08 -9.71
C ASN A 112 -4.71 -7.38 -8.51
N GLY A 113 -5.35 -6.36 -7.93
CA GLY A 113 -6.23 -6.51 -6.75
C GLY A 113 -5.51 -6.41 -5.41
N MET A 114 -4.21 -6.13 -5.42
CA MET A 114 -3.36 -5.92 -4.27
C MET A 114 -2.92 -4.46 -4.18
N ALA A 115 -2.66 -3.96 -2.98
CA ALA A 115 -2.08 -2.64 -2.81
C ALA A 115 -1.16 -2.50 -1.60
N LYS A 116 -0.25 -1.54 -1.67
CA LYS A 116 0.67 -1.16 -0.61
C LYS A 116 0.93 0.34 -0.63
N ALA A 117 1.08 0.91 0.56
CA ALA A 117 1.47 2.30 0.75
C ALA A 117 2.98 2.43 0.76
N ASN A 118 3.51 3.42 0.03
CA ASN A 118 4.93 3.75 -0.11
C ASN A 118 5.87 2.54 -0.28
N PRO A 119 5.60 1.59 -1.21
CA PRO A 119 6.48 0.46 -1.41
C PRO A 119 7.80 0.88 -2.07
N THR A 120 8.82 0.06 -1.87
CA THR A 120 10.07 0.13 -2.63
C THR A 120 9.91 -0.42 -4.05
N VAL A 121 10.88 -0.14 -4.92
CA VAL A 121 10.88 -0.67 -6.30
C VAL A 121 10.90 -2.21 -6.28
N ASP A 122 11.74 -2.82 -5.45
CA ASP A 122 11.92 -4.27 -5.42
C ASP A 122 10.64 -4.98 -4.96
N GLU A 123 9.92 -4.42 -3.99
CA GLU A 123 8.63 -4.96 -3.55
C GLU A 123 7.56 -4.89 -4.65
N VAL A 124 7.53 -3.80 -5.43
CA VAL A 124 6.61 -3.67 -6.56
C VAL A 124 6.96 -4.65 -7.68
N VAL A 125 8.25 -4.85 -7.96
CA VAL A 125 8.70 -5.82 -8.96
C VAL A 125 8.37 -7.25 -8.53
N ALA A 126 8.61 -7.59 -7.27
CA ALA A 126 8.28 -8.90 -6.72
C ALA A 126 6.76 -9.16 -6.76
N GLU A 127 5.95 -8.17 -6.41
CA GLU A 127 4.49 -8.31 -6.46
C GLU A 127 3.97 -8.41 -7.91
N TYR A 128 4.49 -7.58 -8.82
CA TYR A 128 4.07 -7.61 -10.22
C TYR A 128 4.30 -8.98 -10.87
N ARG A 129 5.44 -9.61 -10.55
CA ARG A 129 5.86 -10.91 -11.12
C ARG A 129 5.40 -12.12 -10.31
N ARG A 130 4.57 -11.93 -9.28
CA ARG A 130 4.17 -13.02 -8.37
C ARG A 130 3.40 -14.14 -9.11
N ASP A 131 2.68 -13.79 -10.17
CA ASP A 131 1.85 -14.70 -10.97
C ASP A 131 2.36 -14.91 -12.41
N ASP A 132 3.58 -14.43 -12.75
CA ASP A 132 4.25 -14.65 -14.04
C ASP A 132 4.95 -16.04 -14.08
#